data_AF-A0A396QBW2-F1
#
_entry.id   AF-A0A396QBW2-F1
#
_cell.length_a   1.000
_cell.length_b   1.000
_cell.length_c   1.000
_cell.angle_alpha   90.00
_cell.angle_beta   90.00
_cell.angle_gamma   90.00
#
_symmetry.space_group_name_H-M   'P 1'
#
loop_
_entity.id
_entity.type
_entity.pdbx_description
1 polymer ?
#
loop_
_entity_poly.entity_id
_entity_poly.type
_entity_poly.pdbx_seq_one_letter_code
_entity_poly.pdbx_strand_id
1 'polypeptide(L)'
;MFHKDNKSELFTPGFICVLHSFGRDLKWNPHIHCLVPEGGVGSSLLWRHKKHFNYKLLRDSFQTALLNELHKRLGDSFKNVKSHIYADHNNGFYVRAMPNQCNPSQVIKYIGRYLGRPVIATSRIDSYDGVCVTFHYNRHEDNQLITETIYALDFISRLTQHIPEK
;
A
#
# COMPACT_ATOMS: atom_id res chain seq x y z
N MET A 1 -9.78 5.49 16.58
CA MET A 1 -10.69 4.35 16.75
C MET A 1 -10.61 3.76 18.17
N PHE A 2 -9.43 3.36 18.64
CA PHE A 2 -9.24 2.71 19.95
C PHE A 2 -9.35 3.64 21.17
N HIS A 3 -8.94 4.90 21.04
CA HIS A 3 -9.01 5.90 22.12
C HIS A 3 -10.45 6.22 22.61
N LYS A 4 -11.47 5.99 21.78
CA LYS A 4 -12.87 6.29 22.14
C LYS A 4 -13.53 5.20 22.99
N ASP A 5 -12.90 4.03 23.11
CA ASP A 5 -13.47 2.87 23.81
C ASP A 5 -13.36 2.96 25.33
N ASN A 6 -12.22 3.44 25.81
CA ASN A 6 -11.96 3.79 27.20
C ASN A 6 -10.73 4.70 27.19
N LYS A 7 -10.95 5.98 27.54
CA LYS A 7 -9.90 7.01 27.49
C LYS A 7 -8.77 6.76 28.48
N SER A 8 -9.06 6.06 29.59
CA SER A 8 -8.08 5.75 30.63
C SER A 8 -7.20 4.55 30.27
N GLU A 9 -7.71 3.63 29.45
CA GLU A 9 -6.96 2.42 29.05
C GLU A 9 -5.98 2.68 27.90
N LEU A 10 -6.19 3.72 27.08
CA LEU A 10 -5.28 4.07 25.98
C LEU A 10 -4.95 2.88 25.05
N PHE A 11 -5.98 2.11 24.67
CA PHE A 11 -5.80 0.95 23.80
C PHE A 11 -5.01 1.33 22.54
N THR A 12 -3.89 0.64 22.33
CA THR A 12 -2.95 0.89 21.25
C THR A 12 -2.85 -0.36 20.37
N PRO A 13 -3.19 -0.28 19.07
CA PRO A 13 -2.94 -1.38 18.14
C PRO A 13 -1.46 -1.37 17.72
N GLY A 14 -0.91 -2.55 17.44
CA GLY A 14 0.31 -2.66 16.65
C GLY A 14 0.02 -2.48 15.16
N PHE A 15 1.04 -2.22 14.34
CA PHE A 15 0.90 -2.32 12.88
C PHE A 15 2.25 -2.60 12.21
N ILE A 16 2.20 -3.22 11.04
CA ILE A 16 3.34 -3.37 10.13
C ILE A 16 2.95 -2.72 8.81
N CYS A 17 3.75 -1.76 8.35
CA CYS A 17 3.54 -1.07 7.09
C CYS A 17 4.69 -1.35 6.14
N VAL A 18 4.38 -1.66 4.88
CA VAL A 18 5.35 -1.78 3.78
C VAL A 18 4.91 -0.89 2.64
N LEU A 19 5.77 0.03 2.22
CA LEU A 19 5.57 0.90 1.06
C LEU A 19 6.03 0.17 -0.20
N HIS A 20 5.19 0.17 -1.23
CA HIS A 20 5.60 -0.12 -2.60
C HIS A 20 5.32 1.08 -3.49
N SER A 21 6.16 1.26 -4.51
CA SER A 21 6.04 2.32 -5.51
C SER A 21 5.52 1.83 -6.87
N PHE A 22 5.32 0.51 -7.04
CA PHE A 22 5.04 -0.11 -8.34
C PHE A 22 3.78 -0.96 -8.37
N GLY A 23 3.12 -0.96 -9.52
CA GLY A 23 2.07 -1.89 -9.88
C GLY A 23 2.61 -3.24 -10.36
N ARG A 24 1.70 -4.17 -10.66
CA ARG A 24 2.08 -5.48 -11.23
C ARG A 24 2.74 -5.33 -12.60
N ASP A 25 2.42 -4.28 -13.34
CA ASP A 25 2.98 -3.89 -14.63
C ASP A 25 4.27 -3.03 -14.53
N LEU A 26 4.82 -2.90 -13.31
CA LEU A 26 6.03 -2.13 -12.98
C LEU A 26 5.89 -0.61 -13.13
N LYS A 27 4.70 -0.10 -13.44
CA LYS A 27 4.45 1.34 -13.53
C LYS A 27 4.29 1.96 -12.15
N TRP A 28 4.45 3.28 -12.09
CA TRP A 28 4.28 4.06 -10.87
C TRP A 28 2.88 3.88 -10.28
N ASN A 29 2.81 3.31 -9.09
CA ASN A 29 1.58 3.08 -8.35
C ASN A 29 1.90 2.97 -6.85
N PRO A 30 2.19 4.08 -6.17
CA PRO A 30 2.60 4.07 -4.77
C PRO A 30 1.44 3.67 -3.86
N HIS A 31 1.65 2.64 -3.03
CA HIS A 31 0.66 2.14 -2.08
C HIS A 31 1.32 1.51 -0.85
N ILE A 32 0.58 1.47 0.26
CA ILE A 32 1.04 0.91 1.52
C ILE A 32 0.25 -0.35 1.83
N HIS A 33 0.94 -1.46 2.03
CA HIS A 33 0.37 -2.63 2.69
C HIS A 33 0.48 -2.45 4.19
N CYS A 34 -0.67 -2.45 4.88
CA CYS A 34 -0.72 -2.29 6.33
C CYS A 34 -1.38 -3.52 6.96
N LEU A 35 -0.64 -4.20 7.83
CA LEU A 35 -1.18 -5.21 8.72
C LEU A 35 -1.54 -4.55 10.05
N VAL A 36 -2.80 -4.65 10.44
CA VAL A 36 -3.30 -4.16 11.73
C VAL A 36 -4.00 -5.33 12.42
N PRO A 37 -3.70 -5.60 13.69
CA PRO A 37 -4.42 -6.61 14.44
C PRO A 37 -5.85 -6.13 14.73
N GLU A 38 -6.78 -7.08 14.83
CA GLU A 38 -8.17 -6.84 15.25
C GLU A 38 -8.26 -6.57 16.76
N GLY A 39 -7.45 -5.65 17.27
CA GLY A 39 -7.38 -5.33 18.68
C GLY A 39 -6.15 -4.52 19.05
N GLY A 40 -6.02 -4.29 20.35
CA GLY A 40 -4.89 -3.58 20.92
C GLY A 40 -4.79 -3.84 22.43
N VAL A 41 -3.70 -3.38 23.01
CA VAL A 41 -3.41 -3.51 24.44
C VAL A 41 -3.50 -2.12 25.07
N GLY A 42 -4.10 -2.05 26.25
CA GLY A 42 -4.18 -0.83 27.06
C GLY A 42 -3.22 -0.84 28.25
N SER A 43 -3.35 0.13 29.15
CA SER A 43 -2.57 0.22 30.39
C SER A 43 -2.77 -0.98 31.32
N SER A 44 -3.94 -1.63 31.28
CA SER A 44 -4.19 -2.89 32.00
C SER A 44 -3.44 -4.11 31.44
N LEU A 45 -2.75 -3.97 30.31
CA LEU A 45 -2.12 -5.05 29.54
C LEU A 45 -3.08 -6.14 29.02
N LEU A 46 -4.39 -5.95 29.20
CA LEU A 46 -5.40 -6.87 28.68
C LEU A 46 -5.65 -6.60 27.20
N TRP A 47 -5.71 -7.69 26.43
CA TRP A 47 -6.03 -7.62 25.01
C TRP A 47 -7.50 -7.25 24.80
N ARG A 48 -7.76 -6.23 23.99
CA ARG A 48 -9.11 -5.83 23.60
C ARG A 48 -9.33 -6.04 22.11
N HIS A 49 -10.26 -6.94 21.78
CA HIS A 49 -10.63 -7.21 20.40
C HIS A 49 -11.42 -6.05 19.76
N LYS A 50 -11.13 -5.78 18.49
CA LYS A 50 -11.84 -4.88 17.58
C LYS A 50 -12.13 -5.57 16.26
N LYS A 51 -13.33 -6.13 16.17
CA LYS A 51 -13.82 -6.87 14.99
C LYS A 51 -14.31 -5.95 13.85
N HIS A 52 -14.53 -4.67 14.13
CA HIS A 52 -15.08 -3.73 13.15
C HIS A 52 -14.14 -2.54 12.95
N PHE A 53 -13.83 -2.30 11.68
CA PHE A 53 -13.14 -1.11 11.19
C PHE A 53 -14.11 -0.33 10.30
N ASN A 54 -14.26 0.96 10.57
CA ASN A 54 -15.06 1.84 9.72
C ASN A 54 -14.24 2.21 8.47
N TYR A 55 -14.58 1.58 7.35
CA TYR A 55 -13.89 1.76 6.08
C TYR A 55 -13.92 3.20 5.57
N LYS A 56 -15.06 3.87 5.64
CA LYS A 56 -15.18 5.27 5.21
C LYS A 56 -14.24 6.16 6.03
N LEU A 57 -14.25 5.99 7.35
CA LEU A 57 -13.35 6.71 8.23
C LEU A 57 -11.87 6.45 7.89
N LEU A 58 -11.49 5.21 7.57
CA LEU A 58 -10.11 4.89 7.16
C LEU A 58 -9.72 5.61 5.87
N ARG A 59 -10.60 5.62 4.86
CA ARG A 59 -10.37 6.30 3.57
C ARG A 59 -10.20 7.80 3.74
N ASP A 60 -11.11 8.42 4.48
CA ASP A 60 -11.11 9.87 4.74
C ASP A 60 -9.91 10.27 5.61
N SER A 61 -9.58 9.45 6.61
CA SER A 61 -8.42 9.67 7.49
C SER A 61 -7.11 9.53 6.72
N PHE A 62 -6.99 8.52 5.85
CA PHE A 62 -5.79 8.32 5.04
C PHE A 62 -5.58 9.48 4.05
N GLN A 63 -6.63 9.88 3.34
CA GLN A 63 -6.60 11.05 2.46
C GLN A 63 -6.14 12.29 3.22
N THR A 64 -6.76 12.55 4.37
CA THR A 64 -6.45 13.75 5.16
C THR A 64 -5.03 13.72 5.72
N ALA A 65 -4.59 12.60 6.27
CA ALA A 65 -3.23 12.46 6.80
C ALA A 65 -2.19 12.69 5.70
N LEU A 66 -2.33 12.02 4.55
CA LEU A 66 -1.39 12.14 3.44
C LEU A 66 -1.35 13.56 2.88
N LEU A 67 -2.51 14.17 2.62
CA LEU A 67 -2.56 15.54 2.08
C LEU A 67 -2.05 16.59 3.06
N ASN A 68 -2.20 16.36 4.37
CA ASN A 68 -1.61 17.23 5.39
C ASN A 68 -0.08 17.12 5.43
N GLU A 69 0.47 15.90 5.37
CA GLU A 69 1.93 15.72 5.32
C GLU A 69 2.53 16.29 4.02
N LEU A 70 1.86 16.10 2.89
CA LEU A 70 2.28 16.72 1.62
C LEU A 70 2.26 18.25 1.70
N HIS A 71 1.20 18.85 2.24
CA HIS A 71 1.13 20.31 2.43
C HIS A 71 2.25 20.81 3.34
N LYS A 72 2.54 20.14 4.46
CA LYS A 72 3.66 20.50 5.34
C LYS A 72 5.00 20.50 4.60
N ARG A 73 5.21 19.55 3.69
CA ARG A 73 6.49 19.39 2.96
C ARG A 73 6.61 20.29 1.74
N LEU A 74 5.51 20.56 1.04
CA LEU A 74 5.47 21.32 -0.21
C LEU A 74 5.09 22.80 -0.01
N GLY A 75 4.53 23.16 1.15
CA GLY A 75 4.09 24.51 1.47
C GLY A 75 2.80 24.92 0.77
N ASP A 76 2.47 26.22 0.86
CA ASP A 76 1.18 26.76 0.41
C ASP A 76 0.95 26.70 -1.11
N SER A 77 2.00 26.48 -1.90
CA SER A 77 1.88 26.18 -3.34
C SER A 77 1.02 24.93 -3.59
N PHE A 78 1.00 23.97 -2.66
CA PHE A 78 0.20 22.75 -2.76
C PHE A 78 -1.28 22.95 -2.37
N LYS A 79 -1.64 24.09 -1.77
CA LYS A 79 -3.00 24.31 -1.24
C LYS A 79 -4.09 24.16 -2.31
N ASN A 80 -3.86 24.70 -3.50
CA ASN A 80 -4.81 24.58 -4.60
C ASN A 80 -4.97 23.11 -5.04
N VAL A 81 -3.87 22.38 -5.20
CA VAL A 81 -3.89 20.96 -5.57
C VAL A 81 -4.61 20.12 -4.52
N LYS A 82 -4.32 20.36 -3.24
CA LYS A 82 -5.00 19.71 -2.11
C LYS A 82 -6.51 19.91 -2.16
N SER A 83 -6.98 21.13 -2.40
CA SER A 83 -8.42 21.43 -2.51
C SER A 83 -9.06 20.71 -3.70
N HIS A 84 -8.40 20.67 -4.86
CA HIS A 84 -8.90 19.93 -6.03
C HIS A 84 -9.00 18.43 -5.74
N ILE A 85 -7.99 17.83 -5.10
CA ILE A 85 -8.01 16.42 -4.71
C ILE A 85 -9.20 16.11 -3.80
N TYR A 86 -9.55 16.98 -2.85
CA TYR A 86 -10.74 16.77 -2.03
C TYR A 86 -12.05 16.85 -2.81
N ALA A 87 -12.13 17.73 -3.82
CA ALA A 87 -13.30 17.84 -4.69
C ALA A 87 -13.47 16.61 -5.58
N ASP A 88 -12.38 16.13 -6.20
CA ASP A 88 -12.39 14.99 -7.13
C ASP A 88 -12.50 13.64 -6.41
N HIS A 89 -12.00 13.54 -5.17
CA HIS A 89 -12.03 12.33 -4.36
C HIS A 89 -12.88 12.50 -3.10
N ASN A 90 -14.17 12.83 -3.30
CA ASN A 90 -15.15 13.03 -2.22
C ASN A 90 -15.42 11.79 -1.34
N ASN A 91 -15.04 10.60 -1.80
CA ASN A 91 -15.18 9.33 -1.09
C ASN A 91 -13.89 8.85 -0.42
N GLY A 92 -12.91 9.75 -0.26
CA GLY A 92 -11.61 9.43 0.31
C GLY A 92 -10.75 8.54 -0.58
N PHE A 93 -9.48 8.43 -0.21
CA PHE A 93 -8.53 7.56 -0.90
C PHE A 93 -8.87 6.09 -0.73
N TYR A 94 -8.55 5.28 -1.74
CA TYR A 94 -8.86 3.86 -1.73
C TYR A 94 -8.14 3.15 -0.57
N VAL A 95 -8.92 2.56 0.33
CA VAL A 95 -8.44 1.65 1.37
C VAL A 95 -9.23 0.36 1.26
N ARG A 96 -8.55 -0.70 0.84
CA ARG A 96 -9.09 -2.05 0.87
C ARG A 96 -8.66 -2.70 2.17
N ALA A 97 -9.59 -2.81 3.11
CA ALA A 97 -9.47 -3.81 4.17
C ALA A 97 -10.57 -4.86 3.93
N MET A 98 -10.24 -6.12 4.19
CA MET A 98 -11.19 -7.22 4.12
C MET A 98 -11.05 -7.96 5.46
N PRO A 99 -12.17 -8.32 6.12
CA PRO A 99 -12.12 -9.19 7.28
C PRO A 99 -11.71 -10.57 6.77
N ASN A 100 -10.42 -10.85 6.81
CA ASN A 100 -9.91 -12.16 6.45
C ASN A 100 -9.75 -12.97 7.73
N GLN A 101 -10.38 -14.14 7.78
CA GLN A 101 -9.89 -15.24 8.61
C GLN A 101 -8.49 -15.59 8.09
N CYS A 102 -7.48 -14.91 8.61
CA CYS A 102 -6.13 -14.99 8.11
C CYS A 102 -5.38 -16.04 8.92
N ASN A 103 -4.92 -17.09 8.24
CA ASN A 103 -3.97 -18.02 8.83
C ASN A 103 -2.64 -17.26 9.08
N PRO A 104 -2.16 -17.14 10.34
CA PRO A 104 -0.96 -16.37 10.66
C PRO A 104 0.25 -16.75 9.80
N SER A 105 0.44 -18.04 9.51
CA SER A 105 1.54 -18.53 8.66
C SER A 105 1.44 -18.02 7.22
N GLN A 106 0.23 -17.87 6.68
CA GLN A 106 0.03 -17.29 5.35
C GLN A 106 0.29 -15.79 5.34
N VAL A 107 -0.11 -15.07 6.39
CA VAL A 107 0.17 -13.64 6.55
C VAL A 107 1.67 -13.37 6.65
N ILE A 108 2.39 -14.15 7.46
CA ILE A 108 3.84 -14.04 7.60
C ILE A 108 4.53 -14.29 6.26
N LYS A 109 4.16 -15.36 5.53
CA LYS A 109 4.67 -15.61 4.17
C LYS A 109 4.33 -14.48 3.20
N TYR A 110 3.12 -13.92 3.29
CA TYR A 110 2.70 -12.80 2.47
C TYR A 110 3.59 -11.57 2.73
N ILE A 111 3.80 -11.19 3.99
CA ILE A 111 4.65 -10.04 4.37
C ILE A 111 6.11 -10.28 4.02
N GLY A 112 6.65 -11.46 4.32
CA GLY A 112 8.04 -11.81 4.00
C GLY A 112 8.34 -11.68 2.51
N ARG A 113 7.36 -11.99 1.64
CA ARG A 113 7.48 -11.75 0.20
C ARG A 113 7.62 -10.27 -0.15
N TYR A 114 7.01 -9.35 0.58
CA TYR A 114 7.11 -7.91 0.27
C TYR A 114 8.37 -7.27 0.83
N LEU A 115 8.88 -7.78 1.95
CA LEU A 115 10.13 -7.29 2.53
C LEU A 115 11.36 -7.68 1.69
N GLY A 116 11.33 -8.84 1.03
CA GLY A 116 12.49 -9.39 0.32
C GLY A 116 12.42 -9.39 -1.20
N ARG A 117 11.32 -8.94 -1.81
CA ARG A 117 11.17 -9.05 -3.27
C ARG A 117 11.73 -7.83 -4.01
N PRO A 118 12.53 -8.06 -5.07
CA PRO A 118 12.78 -7.04 -6.07
C PRO A 118 11.48 -6.65 -6.79
N VAL A 119 11.51 -5.50 -7.47
CA VAL A 119 10.38 -4.90 -8.21
C VAL A 119 9.63 -5.90 -9.10
N ILE A 120 10.36 -6.85 -9.68
CA ILE A 120 9.82 -7.98 -10.44
C ILE A 120 10.48 -9.30 -9.98
N ALA A 121 9.70 -10.38 -9.90
CA ALA A 121 10.25 -11.72 -9.71
C ALA A 121 10.88 -12.22 -11.02
N THR A 122 12.06 -12.83 -10.97
CA THR A 122 12.76 -13.36 -12.16
C THR A 122 11.88 -14.32 -12.97
N SER A 123 11.04 -15.12 -12.30
CA SER A 123 10.10 -16.03 -12.95
C SER A 123 9.04 -15.36 -13.82
N ARG A 124 8.92 -14.02 -13.75
CA ARG A 124 8.00 -13.22 -14.57
C ARG A 124 8.68 -12.66 -15.82
N ILE A 125 9.99 -12.80 -15.96
CA ILE A 125 10.75 -12.40 -17.15
C ILE A 125 10.83 -13.62 -18.05
N ASP A 126 10.18 -13.54 -19.20
CA ASP A 126 10.00 -14.68 -20.12
C ASP A 126 11.17 -14.83 -21.08
N SER A 127 11.67 -13.71 -21.64
CA SER A 127 12.80 -13.71 -22.58
C SER A 127 13.45 -12.34 -22.73
N TYR A 128 14.69 -12.34 -23.24
CA TYR A 128 15.43 -11.16 -23.67
C TYR A 128 16.23 -11.52 -24.93
N ASP A 129 16.04 -10.77 -26.02
CA ASP A 129 16.65 -11.04 -27.33
C ASP A 129 17.86 -10.14 -27.65
N GLY A 130 18.31 -9.32 -26.70
CA GLY A 130 19.35 -8.30 -26.91
C GLY A 130 18.79 -6.88 -27.06
N VAL A 131 17.53 -6.73 -27.49
CA VAL A 131 16.88 -5.44 -27.75
C VAL A 131 15.65 -5.24 -26.85
N CYS A 132 14.82 -6.26 -26.73
CA CYS A 132 13.53 -6.25 -26.07
C CYS A 132 13.45 -7.29 -24.96
N VAL A 133 12.78 -6.94 -23.87
CA VAL A 133 12.46 -7.84 -22.75
C VAL A 133 10.98 -8.18 -22.83
N THR A 134 10.67 -9.48 -22.77
CA THR A 134 9.30 -9.98 -22.64
C THR A 134 9.07 -10.43 -21.19
N PHE A 135 7.97 -9.99 -20.59
CA PHE A 135 7.61 -10.35 -19.23
C PHE A 135 6.09 -10.43 -19.08
N HIS A 136 5.62 -11.10 -18.02
CA HIS A 136 4.20 -11.26 -17.77
C HIS A 136 3.75 -10.79 -16.39
N TYR A 137 2.45 -10.51 -16.28
CA TYR A 137 1.77 -10.17 -15.04
C TYR A 137 0.27 -10.41 -15.12
N ASN A 138 -0.35 -10.70 -13.99
CA ASN A 138 -1.81 -10.71 -13.90
C ASN A 138 -2.30 -9.28 -13.67
N ARG A 139 -3.04 -8.72 -14.62
CA ARG A 139 -3.65 -7.39 -14.52
C ARG A 139 -4.50 -7.27 -13.24
N HIS A 140 -4.52 -6.10 -12.60
CA HIS A 140 -5.15 -5.98 -11.27
C HIS A 140 -6.69 -6.00 -11.35
N GLU A 141 -7.24 -5.45 -12.42
CA GLU A 141 -8.66 -5.19 -12.65
C GLU A 141 -9.46 -6.49 -12.79
N ASP A 142 -8.92 -7.44 -13.55
CA ASP A 142 -9.62 -8.67 -13.95
C ASP A 142 -8.77 -9.94 -13.77
N ASN A 143 -7.55 -9.80 -13.25
CA ASN A 143 -6.60 -10.90 -13.05
C ASN A 143 -6.21 -11.64 -14.33
N GLN A 144 -6.40 -11.02 -15.50
CA GLN A 144 -5.99 -11.58 -16.78
C GLN A 144 -4.45 -11.63 -16.86
N LEU A 145 -3.90 -12.76 -17.32
CA LEU A 145 -2.47 -12.85 -17.64
C LEU A 145 -2.16 -12.01 -18.87
N ILE A 146 -1.31 -11.01 -18.69
CA ILE A 146 -0.80 -10.12 -19.73
C ILE A 146 0.67 -10.45 -19.94
N THR A 147 1.08 -10.57 -21.20
CA THR A 147 2.48 -10.63 -21.62
C THR A 147 2.80 -9.34 -22.37
N GLU A 148 3.85 -8.64 -21.96
CA GLU A 148 4.29 -7.38 -22.54
C GLU A 148 5.74 -7.50 -23.01
N THR A 149 6.03 -6.98 -24.20
CA THR A 149 7.39 -6.90 -24.76
C THR A 149 7.73 -5.43 -24.97
N ILE A 150 8.80 -4.95 -24.34
CA ILE A 150 9.27 -3.56 -24.43
C ILE A 150 10.78 -3.51 -24.63
N TYR A 151 11.30 -2.36 -25.09
CA TYR A 151 12.74 -2.16 -25.20
C TYR A 151 13.43 -2.31 -23.84
N ALA A 152 14.65 -2.86 -23.84
CA ALA A 152 15.40 -3.11 -22.63
C ALA A 152 15.62 -1.84 -21.79
N LEU A 153 15.85 -0.69 -22.42
CA LEU A 153 16.02 0.59 -21.72
C LEU A 153 14.72 1.05 -21.05
N ASP A 154 13.57 0.85 -21.68
CA ASP A 154 12.26 1.15 -21.07
C ASP A 154 11.98 0.22 -19.88
N PHE A 155 12.34 -1.05 -20.00
CA PHE A 155 12.24 -2.02 -18.90
C PHE A 155 13.12 -1.62 -17.71
N ILE A 156 14.38 -1.25 -17.97
CA ILE A 156 15.30 -0.77 -16.94
C ILE A 156 14.75 0.49 -16.27
N SER A 157 14.29 1.47 -17.04
CA SER A 157 13.67 2.69 -16.51
C SER A 157 12.46 2.40 -15.61
N ARG A 158 11.61 1.44 -16.03
CA ARG A 158 10.48 1.00 -15.21
C ARG A 158 10.92 0.39 -13.88
N LEU A 159 12.08 -0.28 -13.81
CA LEU A 159 12.60 -0.86 -12.58
C LEU A 159 13.30 0.16 -11.69
N THR A 160 14.16 1.01 -12.26
CA THR A 160 15.08 1.87 -11.49
C THR A 160 14.37 2.98 -10.73
N GLN A 161 13.22 3.47 -11.23
CA GLN A 161 12.42 4.49 -10.54
C GLN A 161 11.92 4.06 -9.14
N HIS A 162 11.96 2.75 -8.84
CA HIS A 162 11.50 2.17 -7.57
C HIS A 162 12.64 1.88 -6.60
N ILE A 163 13.88 2.17 -7.00
CA ILE A 163 15.04 2.06 -6.11
C ILE A 163 15.01 3.31 -5.21
N PRO A 164 14.89 3.15 -3.88
CA PRO A 164 14.89 4.30 -2.99
C PRO A 164 16.24 5.05 -3.05
N GLU A 165 16.18 6.37 -2.93
CA GLU A 165 17.37 7.19 -2.70
C GLU A 165 18.07 6.75 -1.40
N LYS A 166 19.40 6.79 -1.39
CA LYS A 166 20.21 6.42 -0.22
C LYS A 166 20.18 7.47 0.87
#